data_AF-A0A6M0BIN3-F1
#
_entry.id   AF-A0A6M0BIN3-F1
#
_cell.length_a   1.000
_cell.length_b   1.000
_cell.length_c   1.000
_cell.angle_alpha   90.00
_cell.angle_beta   90.00
_cell.angle_gamma   90.00
#
_symmetry.space_group_name_H-M   'P 1'
#
loop_
_entity.id
_entity.type
_entity.pdbx_description
1 polymer ?
#
loop_
_entity_poly.entity_id
_entity_poly.type
_entity_poly.pdbx_seq_one_letter_code
_entity_poly.pdbx_strand_id
1 'polypeptide(L)'
;MNLDRILEIVDRQLKDSQHRPLTSIEVIMLGGVWQYRTYNQIALEAGYSPGYLTSVVAPELYQRLSEVIGQRVSKKNCRVLLESYATAQTAAETNPFQADLVLPELTGNAANETPEILPCYPSGSIPINSPFYLERSSLEEQVYQEIKKPGALIRIK
;
A
#
# COMPACT_ATOMS: atom_id res chain seq x y z
N MET A 1 -0.12 -0.80 4.75
CA MET A 1 -0.92 -0.85 3.51
C MET A 1 -2.33 -1.30 3.84
N ASN A 2 -3.36 -0.70 3.24
CA ASN A 2 -4.76 -1.05 3.50
C ASN A 2 -5.19 -2.22 2.59
N LEU A 3 -5.94 -3.20 3.13
CA LEU A 3 -6.42 -4.37 2.40
C LEU A 3 -7.27 -3.95 1.19
N ASP A 4 -8.09 -2.92 1.33
CA ASP A 4 -8.99 -2.44 0.27
C ASP A 4 -8.19 -1.99 -0.96
N ARG A 5 -7.09 -1.26 -0.75
CA ARG A 5 -6.19 -0.84 -1.84
C ARG A 5 -5.54 -2.03 -2.55
N ILE A 6 -5.19 -3.08 -1.81
CA ILE A 6 -4.57 -4.27 -2.40
C ILE A 6 -5.59 -5.03 -3.24
N LEU A 7 -6.83 -5.14 -2.75
CA LEU A 7 -7.92 -5.74 -3.51
C LEU A 7 -8.22 -4.96 -4.79
N GLU A 8 -8.24 -3.62 -4.74
CA GLU A 8 -8.40 -2.77 -5.91
C GLU A 8 -7.28 -2.98 -6.94
N ILE A 9 -6.03 -3.05 -6.47
CA ILE A 9 -4.86 -3.26 -7.33
C ILE A 9 -4.91 -4.64 -7.99
N VAL A 10 -5.27 -5.68 -7.24
CA VAL A 10 -5.42 -7.04 -7.78
C VAL A 10 -6.57 -7.11 -8.78
N ASP A 11 -7.72 -6.48 -8.50
CA ASP A 11 -8.87 -6.47 -9.40
C ASP A 11 -8.56 -5.73 -10.70
N ARG A 12 -7.81 -4.62 -10.62
CA ARG A 12 -7.29 -3.91 -11.81
C ARG A 12 -6.40 -4.83 -12.65
N GLN A 13 -5.45 -5.51 -12.01
CA GLN A 13 -4.49 -6.36 -12.72
C GLN A 13 -5.10 -7.61 -13.34
N LEU A 14 -6.14 -8.17 -12.70
CA LEU A 14 -6.92 -9.25 -13.31
C LEU A 14 -7.67 -8.78 -14.55
N LYS A 15 -8.21 -7.54 -14.55
CA LYS A 15 -8.84 -6.95 -15.75
C LYS A 15 -7.82 -6.74 -16.86
N ASP A 16 -6.64 -6.21 -16.54
CA ASP A 16 -5.57 -5.96 -17.51
C ASP A 16 -5.08 -7.27 -18.16
N SER A 17 -4.98 -8.33 -17.36
CA SER A 17 -4.59 -9.67 -17.81
C SER A 17 -5.73 -10.48 -18.44
N GLN A 18 -6.88 -9.84 -18.74
CA GLN A 18 -8.10 -10.45 -19.29
C GLN A 18 -8.69 -11.63 -18.48
N HIS A 19 -8.34 -11.73 -17.20
CA HIS A 19 -8.93 -12.71 -16.31
C HIS A 19 -10.27 -12.22 -15.75
N ARG A 20 -11.06 -13.17 -15.24
CA ARG A 20 -12.28 -12.85 -14.49
C ARG A 20 -11.92 -11.99 -13.25
N PRO A 21 -12.72 -10.95 -12.92
CA PRO A 21 -12.55 -10.20 -11.68
C PRO A 21 -12.68 -11.10 -10.45
N LEU A 22 -12.20 -10.60 -9.30
CA LEU A 22 -12.26 -11.35 -8.04
C LEU A 22 -13.72 -11.67 -7.68
N THR A 23 -14.00 -12.95 -7.43
CA THR A 23 -15.31 -13.38 -6.95
C THR A 23 -15.46 -12.99 -5.46
N SER A 24 -16.68 -12.77 -4.96
CA SER A 24 -16.90 -12.39 -3.55
C SER A 24 -16.22 -13.32 -2.54
N ILE A 25 -16.21 -14.63 -2.80
CA ILE A 25 -15.52 -15.61 -1.95
C ILE A 25 -13.99 -15.48 -1.99
N GLU A 26 -13.43 -15.08 -3.12
CA GLU A 26 -11.98 -14.85 -3.28
C GLU A 26 -11.56 -13.59 -2.53
N VAL A 27 -12.37 -12.54 -2.58
CA VAL A 27 -12.18 -11.31 -1.79
C VAL A 27 -12.19 -11.62 -0.30
N ILE A 28 -13.20 -12.36 0.17
CA ILE A 28 -13.31 -12.78 1.58
C ILE A 28 -12.10 -13.65 1.96
N MET A 29 -11.66 -14.54 1.07
CA MET A 29 -10.50 -15.38 1.32
C MET A 29 -9.20 -14.58 1.41
N LEU A 30 -8.95 -13.65 0.48
CA LEU A 30 -7.82 -12.72 0.54
C LEU A 30 -7.82 -11.91 1.84
N GLY A 31 -8.97 -11.39 2.24
CA GLY A 31 -9.12 -10.69 3.52
C GLY A 31 -8.86 -11.59 4.72
N GLY A 32 -9.32 -12.84 4.68
CA GLY A 32 -9.03 -13.83 5.71
C GLY A 32 -7.55 -14.20 5.80
N VAL A 33 -6.86 -14.33 4.66
CA VAL A 33 -5.41 -14.55 4.59
C VAL A 33 -4.67 -13.36 5.19
N TRP A 34 -5.15 -12.14 4.93
CA TRP A 34 -4.60 -10.91 5.51
C TRP A 34 -4.68 -10.86 7.04
N GLN A 35 -5.77 -11.40 7.58
CA GLN A 35 -6.03 -11.51 9.02
C GLN A 35 -5.47 -12.80 9.65
N TYR A 36 -4.63 -13.55 8.94
CA TYR A 36 -4.05 -14.83 9.39
C TYR A 36 -5.10 -15.91 9.77
N ARG A 37 -6.32 -15.83 9.22
CA ARG A 37 -7.37 -16.83 9.46
C ARG A 37 -7.08 -18.14 8.70
N THR A 38 -7.66 -19.22 9.20
CA THR A 38 -7.61 -20.53 8.54
C THR A 38 -8.71 -20.64 7.49
N TYR A 39 -8.52 -21.50 6.48
CA TYR A 39 -9.55 -21.72 5.45
C TYR A 39 -10.86 -22.23 6.04
N ASN A 40 -10.78 -23.02 7.12
CA ASN A 40 -11.96 -23.46 7.87
C ASN A 40 -12.74 -22.28 8.44
N GLN A 41 -12.06 -21.34 9.11
CA GLN A 41 -12.71 -20.16 9.70
C GLN A 41 -13.33 -19.25 8.64
N ILE A 42 -12.59 -18.99 7.56
CA ILE A 42 -13.06 -18.18 6.43
C ILE A 42 -14.29 -18.81 5.80
N ALA A 43 -14.26 -20.13 5.56
CA ALA A 43 -15.37 -20.85 4.96
C ALA A 43 -16.62 -20.80 5.86
N LEU A 44 -16.47 -21.07 7.16
CA LEU A 44 -17.58 -21.05 8.11
C LEU A 44 -18.24 -19.67 8.20
N GLU A 45 -17.44 -18.60 8.27
CA GLU A 45 -17.94 -17.22 8.34
C GLU A 45 -18.65 -16.80 7.05
N ALA A 46 -18.15 -17.26 5.90
CA ALA A 46 -18.73 -16.97 4.60
C ALA A 46 -19.89 -17.91 4.23
N GLY A 47 -20.20 -18.92 5.04
CA GLY A 47 -21.26 -19.91 4.77
C GLY A 47 -20.91 -20.97 3.70
N TYR A 48 -19.62 -21.20 3.45
CA TYR A 48 -19.12 -22.19 2.49
C TYR A 48 -18.54 -23.43 3.18
N SER A 49 -18.40 -24.52 2.43
CA SER A 49 -17.69 -25.70 2.93
C SER A 49 -16.17 -25.44 2.95
N PRO A 50 -15.46 -25.83 4.02
CA PRO A 50 -14.01 -25.69 4.04
C PRO A 50 -13.30 -26.45 2.92
N GLY A 51 -13.85 -27.63 2.56
CA GLY A 51 -13.36 -28.44 1.44
C GLY A 51 -13.31 -27.63 0.14
N TYR A 52 -14.43 -27.01 -0.23
CA TYR A 52 -14.54 -26.19 -1.44
C TYR A 52 -13.52 -25.04 -1.48
N LEU A 53 -13.30 -24.38 -0.35
CA LEU A 53 -12.37 -23.27 -0.25
C LEU A 53 -10.91 -23.72 -0.42
N THR A 54 -10.56 -24.89 0.13
CA THR A 54 -9.20 -25.45 0.03
C THR A 54 -8.90 -26.13 -1.31
N SER A 55 -9.87 -26.81 -1.91
CA SER A 55 -9.63 -27.64 -3.09
C SER A 55 -9.90 -26.92 -4.41
N VAL A 56 -10.81 -25.93 -4.41
CA VAL A 56 -11.20 -25.22 -5.63
C VAL A 56 -10.72 -23.78 -5.57
N VAL A 57 -11.23 -22.99 -4.62
CA VAL A 57 -11.06 -21.53 -4.62
C VAL A 57 -9.61 -21.11 -4.39
N ALA A 58 -8.95 -21.68 -3.37
CA ALA A 58 -7.57 -21.31 -3.03
C ALA A 58 -6.54 -21.60 -4.14
N PRO A 59 -6.44 -22.83 -4.70
CA PRO A 59 -5.48 -23.11 -5.75
C PRO A 59 -5.76 -22.32 -7.03
N GLU A 60 -7.02 -22.19 -7.46
CA GLU A 60 -7.37 -21.40 -8.65
C GLU A 60 -7.03 -19.90 -8.49
N LEU A 61 -7.26 -19.34 -7.30
CA LEU A 61 -6.89 -17.95 -7.04
C LEU A 61 -5.38 -17.77 -7.07
N TYR A 62 -4.61 -18.61 -6.36
CA TYR A 62 -3.16 -18.46 -6.31
C TYR A 62 -2.51 -18.70 -7.67
N GLN A 63 -3.06 -19.60 -8.49
CA GLN A 63 -2.58 -19.79 -9.85
C GLN A 63 -2.73 -18.51 -10.68
N ARG A 64 -3.93 -17.93 -10.72
CA ARG A 64 -4.17 -16.67 -11.44
C ARG A 64 -3.30 -15.52 -10.92
N LEU A 65 -3.18 -15.39 -9.60
CA LEU A 65 -2.29 -14.38 -9.01
C LEU A 65 -0.83 -14.64 -9.38
N SER A 66 -0.41 -15.90 -9.50
CA SER A 66 0.96 -16.23 -9.91
C SER A 66 1.22 -15.88 -11.38
N GLU A 67 0.23 -16.06 -12.25
CA GLU A 67 0.29 -15.68 -13.66
C GLU A 67 0.41 -14.16 -13.81
N VAL A 68 -0.39 -13.40 -13.07
CA VAL A 68 -0.40 -11.92 -13.10
C VAL A 68 0.86 -11.30 -12.49
N ILE A 69 1.30 -11.81 -11.33
CA ILE A 69 2.47 -11.28 -10.61
C ILE A 69 3.78 -11.82 -11.19
N GLY A 70 3.73 -12.91 -11.96
CA GLY A 70 4.90 -13.61 -12.49
C GLY A 70 5.71 -14.37 -11.44
N GLN A 71 5.18 -14.51 -10.21
CA GLN A 71 5.83 -15.20 -9.10
C GLN A 71 4.90 -16.20 -8.45
N ARG A 72 5.43 -17.30 -7.93
CA ARG A 72 4.63 -18.34 -7.29
C ARG A 72 3.99 -17.84 -5.99
N VAL A 73 2.67 -17.64 -6.01
CA VAL A 73 1.88 -17.24 -4.85
C VAL A 73 1.45 -18.47 -4.05
N SER A 74 1.60 -18.39 -2.74
CA SER A 74 1.14 -19.40 -1.78
C SER A 74 0.56 -18.69 -0.56
N LYS A 75 -0.28 -19.34 0.24
CA LYS A 75 -0.90 -18.76 1.44
C LYS A 75 0.07 -17.95 2.31
N LYS A 76 1.27 -18.49 2.56
CA LYS A 76 2.28 -17.87 3.43
C LYS A 76 2.93 -16.63 2.80
N ASN A 77 3.10 -16.64 1.48
CA ASN A 77 3.81 -15.61 0.74
C ASN A 77 2.85 -14.59 0.13
N CYS A 78 1.56 -14.91 0.04
CA CYS A 78 0.55 -14.10 -0.64
C CYS A 78 0.52 -12.67 -0.10
N ARG A 79 0.54 -12.51 1.23
CA ARG A 79 0.58 -11.18 1.84
C ARG A 79 1.82 -10.39 1.40
N VAL A 80 3.01 -10.96 1.59
CA VAL A 80 4.28 -10.27 1.30
C VAL A 80 4.38 -9.93 -0.18
N LEU A 81 4.01 -10.86 -1.05
CA LEU A 81 4.06 -10.67 -2.50
C LEU A 81 3.07 -9.60 -2.97
N LEU A 82 1.86 -9.57 -2.41
CA LEU A 82 0.88 -8.53 -2.72
C LEU A 82 1.32 -7.17 -2.18
N GLU A 83 1.90 -7.10 -0.98
CA GLU A 83 2.48 -5.87 -0.43
C GLU A 83 3.61 -5.35 -1.31
N SER A 84 4.58 -6.20 -1.68
CA SER A 84 5.70 -5.80 -2.53
C SER A 84 5.22 -5.37 -3.91
N TYR A 85 4.27 -6.11 -4.48
CA TYR A 85 3.75 -5.83 -5.82
C TYR A 85 2.93 -4.54 -5.86
N ALA A 86 2.09 -4.29 -4.85
CA ALA A 86 1.34 -3.03 -4.77
C ALA A 86 2.26 -1.83 -4.46
N THR A 87 3.37 -2.04 -3.74
CA THR A 87 4.41 -1.01 -3.57
C THR A 87 5.10 -0.72 -4.90
N ALA A 88 5.44 -1.76 -5.67
CA ALA A 88 6.03 -1.64 -6.99
C ALA A 88 5.08 -0.97 -8.00
N GLN A 89 3.77 -1.25 -7.94
CA GLN A 89 2.80 -0.59 -8.82
C GLN A 89 2.55 0.87 -8.46
N THR A 90 2.57 1.21 -7.17
CA THR A 90 2.52 2.63 -6.75
C THR A 90 3.80 3.36 -7.20
N ALA A 91 4.94 2.66 -7.24
CA ALA A 91 6.19 3.20 -7.76
C ALA A 91 6.20 3.30 -9.30
N ALA A 92 5.53 2.40 -10.03
CA ALA A 92 5.50 2.39 -11.50
C ALA A 92 4.65 3.52 -12.12
N GLU A 93 3.75 4.16 -11.36
CA GLU A 93 3.06 5.38 -11.78
C GLU A 93 3.92 6.66 -11.59
N THR A 94 5.15 6.53 -11.09
CA THR A 94 6.18 7.58 -11.17
C THR A 94 7.30 7.10 -12.08
N ASN A 95 7.68 7.91 -13.07
CA ASN A 95 8.72 7.66 -14.06
C ASN A 95 9.92 6.82 -13.53
N PRO A 96 10.42 5.85 -14.31
CA PRO A 96 11.58 5.06 -13.93
C PRO A 96 12.84 5.92 -14.01
N PHE A 97 13.22 6.53 -12.89
CA PHE A 97 14.61 6.92 -12.65
C PHE A 97 15.11 6.26 -11.37
N GLN A 98 15.59 5.03 -11.59
CA GLN A 98 16.80 4.43 -11.02
C GLN A 98 16.79 4.08 -9.53
N ALA A 99 16.47 2.81 -9.28
CA ALA A 99 17.26 2.01 -8.36
C ALA A 99 18.34 1.28 -9.18
N ASP A 100 19.58 1.75 -9.12
CA ASP A 100 20.72 0.86 -9.31
C ASP A 100 21.92 1.37 -8.49
N LEU A 101 22.43 0.49 -7.64
CA LEU A 101 23.49 0.73 -6.68
C LEU A 101 24.84 0.35 -7.32
N VAL A 102 25.70 1.32 -7.68
CA VAL A 102 27.16 1.10 -7.67
C VAL A 102 27.90 2.41 -7.35
N LEU A 103 28.66 2.41 -6.25
CA LEU A 103 29.70 3.40 -5.92
C LEU A 103 30.76 3.47 -7.04
N PRO A 104 31.30 4.66 -7.33
CA PRO A 104 32.71 4.84 -7.01
C PRO A 104 32.93 6.07 -6.13
N GLU A 105 33.77 5.87 -5.12
CA GLU A 105 34.42 6.91 -4.34
C GLU A 105 35.01 7.98 -5.27
N LEU A 106 34.97 9.25 -4.85
CA LEU A 106 36.14 10.12 -4.70
C LEU A 106 35.68 11.53 -4.30
N THR A 107 35.89 11.83 -3.01
CA THR A 107 36.41 13.10 -2.48
C THR A 107 35.95 14.41 -3.11
N GLY A 108 35.18 15.17 -2.34
CA GLY A 108 35.22 16.64 -2.35
C GLY A 108 33.87 17.30 -2.53
N ASN A 109 33.21 17.63 -1.41
CA ASN A 109 32.54 18.90 -1.09
C ASN A 109 31.28 18.64 -0.23
N ALA A 110 31.36 19.05 1.03
CA ALA A 110 30.42 18.72 2.09
C ALA A 110 29.27 19.75 2.23
N ALA A 111 28.09 19.21 2.61
CA ALA A 111 26.87 19.87 3.14
C ALA A 111 25.97 20.54 2.07
N ASN A 112 24.75 20.09 1.73
CA ASN A 112 23.74 19.40 2.53
C ASN A 112 22.81 18.50 1.69
N GLU A 113 22.60 17.31 2.22
CA GLU A 113 21.86 16.17 1.69
C GLU A 113 20.37 16.30 2.01
N THR A 114 19.48 16.11 1.04
CA THR A 114 18.05 15.87 1.27
C THR A 114 17.88 14.47 1.84
N PRO A 115 17.46 14.29 3.10
CA PRO A 115 17.26 12.97 3.67
C PRO A 115 15.94 12.38 3.17
N GLU A 116 15.95 11.09 2.88
CA GLU A 116 14.77 10.26 2.69
C GLU A 116 13.93 10.27 3.98
N ILE A 117 12.97 11.19 4.10
CA ILE A 117 12.07 11.27 5.26
C ILE A 117 10.78 10.55 4.91
N LEU A 118 10.77 9.24 5.13
CA LEU A 118 9.54 8.47 5.27
C LEU A 118 8.82 8.94 6.55
N PRO A 119 7.52 9.25 6.51
CA PRO A 119 6.80 9.66 7.71
C PRO A 119 6.73 8.50 8.72
N CYS A 120 7.11 8.78 9.97
CA CYS A 120 6.98 7.84 11.09
C CYS A 120 5.49 7.60 11.38
N TYR A 121 4.99 6.43 10.98
CA TYR A 121 3.66 5.95 11.36
C TYR A 121 3.67 5.46 12.83
N PRO A 122 2.60 5.67 13.62
CA PRO A 122 1.31 6.26 13.27
C PRO A 122 1.14 7.76 13.56
N SER A 123 2.12 8.46 14.16
CA SER A 123 1.92 9.84 14.66
C SER A 123 3.19 10.68 14.76
N GLY A 124 4.03 10.68 13.72
CA GLY A 124 5.19 11.59 13.64
C GLY A 124 4.85 12.95 13.04
N SER A 125 5.47 14.02 13.55
CA SER A 125 5.47 15.33 12.89
C SER A 125 6.17 15.24 11.54
N ILE A 126 5.58 15.83 10.51
CA ILE A 126 6.10 15.87 9.15
C ILE A 126 6.99 17.12 8.97
N PRO A 127 8.12 17.06 8.26
CA PRO A 127 8.92 18.25 7.94
C PRO A 127 8.13 19.32 7.19
N ILE A 128 8.47 20.59 7.40
CA ILE A 128 7.75 21.74 6.80
C ILE A 128 7.68 21.70 5.26
N ASN A 129 8.71 21.15 4.60
CA ASN A 129 8.78 21.03 3.14
C ASN A 129 8.52 19.60 2.65
N SER A 130 7.80 18.80 3.43
CA SER A 130 7.56 17.41 3.05
C SER A 130 6.57 17.30 1.89
N PRO A 131 6.81 16.41 0.92
CA PRO A 131 5.85 16.11 -0.13
C PRO A 131 4.56 15.43 0.38
N PHE A 132 4.54 14.95 1.63
CA PHE A 132 3.37 14.32 2.25
C PHE A 132 2.43 15.31 2.94
N TYR A 133 2.77 16.60 2.96
CA TYR A 133 1.89 17.63 3.51
C TYR A 133 0.64 17.78 2.65
N LEU A 134 -0.53 17.58 3.24
CA LEU A 134 -1.81 17.83 2.59
C LEU A 134 -2.25 19.26 2.91
N GLU A 135 -2.07 20.15 1.95
CA GLU A 135 -2.48 21.55 2.06
C GLU A 135 -3.99 21.66 2.27
N ARG A 136 -4.39 22.44 3.29
CA ARG A 136 -5.80 22.72 3.58
C ARG A 136 -6.09 24.18 3.30
N SER A 137 -6.05 24.57 2.03
CA SER A 137 -6.01 25.98 1.59
C SER A 137 -7.08 26.86 2.27
N SER A 138 -8.33 26.44 2.34
CA SER A 138 -9.40 27.23 2.97
C SER A 138 -9.21 27.46 4.48
N LEU A 139 -8.67 26.46 5.19
CA LEU A 139 -8.46 26.51 6.64
C LEU A 139 -7.16 27.26 6.96
N GLU A 140 -6.10 27.01 6.20
CA GLU A 140 -4.82 27.70 6.34
C GLU A 140 -4.96 29.18 6.07
N GLU A 141 -5.66 29.58 5.01
CA GLU A 141 -5.93 30.99 4.72
C GLU A 141 -6.65 31.68 5.89
N GLN A 142 -7.69 31.07 6.44
CA GLN A 142 -8.40 31.61 7.61
C GLN A 142 -7.48 31.78 8.82
N VAL A 143 -6.64 30.79 9.09
CA VAL A 143 -5.65 30.84 10.17
C VAL A 143 -4.63 31.95 9.93
N TYR A 144 -4.11 32.09 8.71
CA TYR A 144 -3.19 33.17 8.35
C TYR A 144 -3.83 34.55 8.51
N GLN A 145 -5.10 34.71 8.13
CA GLN A 145 -5.81 35.98 8.35
C GLN A 145 -5.97 36.28 9.84
N GLU A 146 -6.26 35.27 10.66
CA GLU A 146 -6.42 35.44 12.11
C GLU A 146 -5.09 35.79 12.80
N ILE A 147 -3.99 35.10 12.44
CA ILE A 147 -2.65 35.35 12.97
C ILE A 147 -2.14 36.76 12.60
N LYS A 148 -2.52 37.28 11.43
CA LYS A 148 -2.12 38.63 10.98
C LYS A 148 -2.81 39.75 11.75
N LYS A 149 -3.88 39.49 12.52
CA LYS A 149 -4.57 40.53 13.28
C LYS A 149 -3.70 41.03 14.45
N PRO A 150 -3.71 42.34 14.73
CA PRO A 150 -2.96 42.88 15.87
C PRO A 150 -3.53 42.32 17.19
N GLY A 151 -2.66 41.79 18.05
CA GLY A 151 -3.06 41.20 19.33
C GLY A 151 -3.54 39.73 19.26
N ALA A 152 -3.34 39.04 18.12
CA ALA A 152 -3.60 37.61 18.01
C ALA A 152 -2.77 36.80 19.03
N LEU A 153 -3.43 35.88 19.75
CA LEU A 153 -2.80 35.00 20.73
C LEU A 153 -2.61 33.60 20.16
N ILE A 154 -1.36 33.11 20.11
CA ILE A 154 -1.04 31.74 19.72
C ILE A 154 -0.62 30.97 20.97
N ARG A 155 -1.32 29.87 21.27
CA ARG A 155 -0.95 28.94 22.34
C ARG A 155 -0.40 27.66 21.74
N ILE A 156 0.89 27.44 21.90
CA ILE A 156 1.56 26.18 21.60
C ILE A 156 1.60 25.36 22.90
N LYS A 157 1.26 24.07 22.84
CA LYS A 157 1.35 23.14 23.97
C LYS A 157 2.52 22.18 23.75
#